data_AF-A0A1H8B889-F1
#
_entry.id   AF-A0A1H8B889-F1
#
_cell.length_a   1.000
_cell.length_b   1.000
_cell.length_c   1.000
_cell.angle_alpha   90.00
_cell.angle_beta   90.00
_cell.angle_gamma   90.00
#
_symmetry.space_group_name_H-M   'P 1'
#
loop_
_entity.id
_entity.type
_entity.pdbx_description
1 polymer ?
#
loop_
_entity_poly.entity_id
_entity_poly.type
_entity_poly.pdbx_seq_one_letter_code
_entity_poly.pdbx_strand_id
1 'polypeptide(L)'
;MAEYRIRAGDTLSSIARQHKVGVNELAQANHIRNPNKILVGDTLKLPGGRPPSSGNTTATPSLHRPRPAPINTADVFEAPPSRPATSTGPFRDEKTGRTFKNSNGYPLYAQGDAEWGAKQIGTKTGPRDNMTNFGCAVSSVAMAISGITGRTVTPGELDAHMKQKGAMTNNAIGTWGAAGSVDGLGVQVTRQPAGKFGADRIDQELAQGKPVAVGVDYKTGSGANRRLVHDGKTDHWILITGKSADGKSYLANDPATGNAITLRKEGNRLVANALDKDYQTTGDATTFGQGPGKTAPIPAPVSQRPLAPVANSGVQTLAGVGANGFKSVEPADFRHGGVQSQAAIVIGTAEGNRTPKGGVRDSYHGHSDPANNKTNIGSFSVQGSKAARANGDPARADALQLAELASVTPKFETAARAAGLDPRNSLLLASYYDMQTQSPATAAAFLRELPGLASKGVTAETLIQARVHAFQNNGKTGGWHDTPGKVEPDARRRTLALVDALRAQGFAN
;
A
#
# COMPACT_ATOMS: atom_id res chain seq x y z
N MET A 1 16.33 -38.48 -31.11
CA MET A 1 16.32 -37.11 -30.55
C MET A 1 15.03 -36.45 -31.01
N ALA A 2 14.34 -35.71 -30.14
CA ALA A 2 13.13 -35.00 -30.51
C ALA A 2 13.47 -33.59 -31.02
N GLU A 3 12.76 -33.10 -32.03
CA GLU A 3 12.95 -31.77 -32.61
C GLU A 3 11.69 -30.91 -32.41
N TYR A 4 11.86 -29.61 -32.21
CA TYR A 4 10.80 -28.65 -31.98
C TYR A 4 10.94 -27.41 -32.87
N ARG A 5 9.89 -27.07 -33.63
CA ARG A 5 9.87 -25.90 -34.50
C ARG A 5 9.29 -24.68 -33.79
N ILE A 6 10.07 -23.59 -33.74
CA ILE A 6 9.79 -22.36 -33.00
C ILE A 6 8.60 -21.60 -33.62
N ARG A 7 7.64 -21.19 -32.78
CA ARG A 7 6.42 -20.47 -33.20
C ARG A 7 6.42 -19.02 -32.69
N ALA A 8 5.58 -18.17 -33.28
CA ALA A 8 5.45 -16.78 -32.86
C ALA A 8 4.98 -16.68 -31.40
N GLY A 9 5.73 -15.95 -30.58
CA GLY A 9 5.51 -15.85 -29.13
C GLY A 9 6.32 -16.83 -28.29
N ASP A 10 7.01 -17.79 -28.90
CA ASP A 10 7.89 -18.70 -28.17
C ASP A 10 9.17 -17.99 -27.71
N THR A 11 9.64 -18.39 -26.54
CA THR A 11 10.98 -18.06 -26.03
C THR A 11 11.75 -19.33 -25.75
N LEU A 12 13.09 -19.29 -25.84
CA LEU A 12 13.93 -20.48 -25.62
C LEU A 12 13.70 -21.07 -24.22
N SER A 13 13.42 -20.19 -23.23
CA SER A 13 13.07 -20.58 -21.86
C SER A 13 11.69 -21.21 -21.73
N SER A 14 10.69 -20.77 -22.50
CA SER A 14 9.37 -21.40 -22.53
C SER A 14 9.40 -22.79 -23.18
N ILE A 15 10.14 -22.95 -24.29
CA ILE A 15 10.29 -24.23 -24.99
C ILE A 15 11.07 -25.22 -24.10
N ALA A 16 12.19 -24.79 -23.52
CA ALA A 16 12.98 -25.62 -22.61
C ALA A 16 12.15 -26.10 -21.40
N ARG A 17 11.36 -25.22 -20.81
CA ARG A 17 10.45 -25.55 -19.70
C ARG A 17 9.36 -26.54 -20.13
N GLN A 18 8.74 -26.32 -21.28
CA GLN A 18 7.69 -27.20 -21.81
C GLN A 18 8.21 -28.62 -22.06
N HIS A 19 9.44 -28.72 -22.55
CA HIS A 19 10.08 -29.99 -22.88
C HIS A 19 10.95 -30.55 -21.76
N LYS A 20 10.95 -29.92 -20.58
CA LYS A 20 11.69 -30.34 -19.38
C LYS A 20 13.20 -30.49 -19.60
N VAL A 21 13.76 -29.66 -20.48
CA VAL A 21 15.20 -29.57 -20.74
C VAL A 21 15.76 -28.26 -20.19
N GLY A 22 17.05 -28.20 -19.86
CA GLY A 22 17.65 -26.95 -19.38
C GLY A 22 17.70 -25.91 -20.50
N VAL A 23 17.46 -24.62 -20.19
CA VAL A 23 17.55 -23.54 -21.19
C VAL A 23 18.98 -23.46 -21.77
N ASN A 24 19.98 -23.58 -20.89
CA ASN A 24 21.39 -23.56 -21.28
C ASN A 24 21.78 -24.83 -22.05
N GLU A 25 21.23 -25.98 -21.67
CA GLU A 25 21.45 -27.26 -22.34
C GLU A 25 20.84 -27.26 -23.75
N LEU A 26 19.62 -26.73 -23.87
CA LEU A 26 18.93 -26.54 -25.14
C LEU A 26 19.64 -25.52 -26.03
N ALA A 27 20.13 -24.41 -25.45
CA ALA A 27 20.90 -23.41 -26.18
C ALA A 27 22.21 -23.99 -26.71
N GLN A 28 22.93 -24.76 -25.88
CA GLN A 28 24.20 -25.39 -26.26
C GLN A 28 24.01 -26.48 -27.32
N ALA A 29 22.99 -27.33 -27.16
CA ALA A 29 22.65 -28.39 -28.13
C ALA A 29 22.30 -27.84 -29.52
N ASN A 30 21.92 -26.56 -29.60
CA ASN A 30 21.56 -25.88 -30.84
C ASN A 30 22.53 -24.74 -31.22
N HIS A 31 23.68 -24.65 -30.55
CA HIS A 31 24.71 -23.62 -30.79
C HIS A 31 24.20 -22.16 -30.71
N ILE A 32 23.19 -21.90 -29.88
CA ILE A 32 22.58 -20.58 -29.70
C ILE A 32 23.42 -19.76 -28.72
N ARG A 33 24.12 -18.74 -29.23
CA ARG A 33 24.97 -17.86 -28.42
C ARG A 33 24.19 -16.88 -27.56
N ASN A 34 22.99 -16.48 -27.98
CA ASN A 34 22.12 -15.56 -27.24
C ASN A 34 20.72 -16.17 -27.04
N PRO A 35 20.42 -16.70 -25.84
CA PRO A 35 19.14 -17.34 -25.52
C PRO A 35 17.89 -16.46 -25.69
N ASN A 36 18.06 -15.13 -25.73
CA ASN A 36 16.97 -14.17 -25.92
C ASN A 36 16.71 -13.83 -27.40
N LYS A 37 17.47 -14.43 -28.33
CA LYS A 37 17.33 -14.24 -29.77
C LYS A 37 17.18 -15.60 -30.45
N ILE A 38 15.93 -16.03 -30.60
CA ILE A 38 15.53 -17.18 -31.43
C ILE A 38 14.55 -16.72 -32.50
N LEU A 39 14.59 -17.33 -33.68
CA LEU A 39 13.76 -16.91 -34.81
C LEU A 39 12.60 -17.86 -35.02
N VAL A 40 11.43 -17.29 -35.28
CA VAL A 40 10.22 -18.04 -35.58
C VAL A 40 10.42 -18.82 -36.88
N GLY A 41 10.11 -20.11 -36.85
CA GLY A 41 10.27 -21.02 -37.98
C GLY A 41 11.51 -21.92 -37.90
N ASP A 42 12.49 -21.57 -37.06
CA ASP A 42 13.70 -22.38 -36.83
C ASP A 42 13.38 -23.65 -36.02
N THR A 43 14.22 -24.68 -36.16
CA THR A 43 14.03 -25.98 -35.48
C THR A 43 15.13 -26.24 -34.45
N LEU A 44 14.72 -26.59 -33.24
CA LEU A 44 15.58 -26.90 -32.09
C LEU A 44 15.61 -28.39 -31.80
N LYS A 45 16.81 -28.93 -31.62
CA LYS A 45 17.09 -30.28 -31.13
C LYS A 45 17.00 -30.32 -29.60
N LEU A 46 16.17 -31.20 -29.06
CA LEU A 46 15.92 -31.31 -27.62
C LEU A 46 16.83 -32.40 -26.98
N PRO A 47 17.71 -32.04 -26.03
CA PRO A 47 18.57 -33.00 -25.33
C PRO A 47 17.87 -33.66 -24.12
N GLY A 48 18.03 -34.99 -23.93
CA GLY A 48 17.70 -35.70 -22.69
C GLY A 48 16.66 -36.83 -22.77
N GLY A 49 17.11 -38.06 -22.52
CA GLY A 49 16.28 -39.23 -22.15
C GLY A 49 17.03 -40.09 -21.12
N ARG A 50 16.41 -40.30 -19.94
CA ARG A 50 16.79 -41.04 -18.70
C ARG A 50 17.40 -40.27 -17.49
N PRO A 51 17.11 -40.73 -16.24
CA PRO A 51 17.14 -39.94 -15.00
C PRO A 51 18.32 -40.35 -14.06
N PRO A 52 18.47 -39.81 -12.83
CA PRO A 52 19.54 -38.87 -12.51
C PRO A 52 20.63 -39.45 -11.58
N SER A 53 21.87 -38.99 -11.76
CA SER A 53 22.94 -39.12 -10.76
C SER A 53 23.67 -37.78 -10.57
N SER A 54 23.94 -37.49 -9.31
CA SER A 54 24.54 -36.27 -8.75
C SER A 54 25.83 -35.80 -9.44
N GLY A 55 25.95 -34.48 -9.61
CA GLY A 55 27.18 -33.79 -9.99
C GLY A 55 26.95 -32.29 -10.15
N ASN A 56 27.46 -31.51 -9.19
CA ASN A 56 27.31 -30.05 -9.05
C ASN A 56 27.62 -29.24 -10.32
N THR A 57 26.73 -28.32 -10.70
CA THR A 57 27.06 -26.92 -11.05
C THR A 57 25.78 -26.05 -11.10
N THR A 58 25.41 -25.58 -9.93
CA THR A 58 25.04 -24.21 -9.56
C THR A 58 24.37 -23.30 -10.62
N ALA A 59 23.05 -23.42 -10.78
CA ALA A 59 22.14 -22.28 -10.94
C ALA A 59 20.67 -22.69 -10.68
N THR A 60 20.23 -22.47 -9.44
CA THR A 60 18.83 -22.35 -8.96
C THR A 60 18.87 -21.50 -7.68
N PRO A 61 17.80 -20.87 -7.19
CA PRO A 61 16.52 -20.48 -7.80
C PRO A 61 16.24 -18.96 -7.65
N SER A 62 15.22 -18.45 -8.35
CA SER A 62 14.55 -17.18 -8.02
C SER A 62 13.24 -17.51 -7.29
N LEU A 63 13.07 -16.93 -6.10
CA LEU A 63 11.97 -17.18 -5.17
C LEU A 63 10.64 -16.65 -5.73
N HIS A 64 9.72 -17.56 -6.05
CA HIS A 64 8.29 -17.24 -6.04
C HIS A 64 7.83 -17.16 -4.57
N ARG A 65 7.18 -16.06 -4.19
CA ARG A 65 6.61 -15.83 -2.86
C ARG A 65 5.08 -15.64 -2.99
N PRO A 66 4.23 -16.29 -2.18
CA PRO A 66 2.77 -16.11 -2.23
C PRO A 66 2.33 -14.76 -1.66
N ARG A 67 1.14 -14.32 -2.09
CA ARG A 67 0.45 -13.07 -1.71
C ARG A 67 -0.36 -13.27 -0.41
N PRO A 68 -0.20 -12.43 0.64
CA PRO A 68 -1.03 -12.50 1.86
C PRO A 68 -2.39 -11.79 1.73
N ALA A 69 -3.37 -12.19 2.56
CA ALA A 69 -4.71 -11.61 2.63
C ALA A 69 -4.79 -10.25 3.37
N PRO A 70 -5.81 -9.41 3.07
CA PRO A 70 -6.03 -8.11 3.72
C PRO A 70 -6.63 -8.20 5.13
N ILE A 71 -6.42 -7.14 5.92
CA ILE A 71 -6.95 -6.92 7.29
C ILE A 71 -8.46 -7.16 7.34
N ASN A 72 -8.93 -7.95 8.31
CA ASN A 72 -10.36 -8.13 8.57
C ASN A 72 -10.95 -6.85 9.21
N THR A 73 -11.94 -6.24 8.56
CA THR A 73 -12.55 -4.96 8.98
C THR A 73 -13.34 -5.03 10.29
N ALA A 74 -13.49 -6.21 10.89
CA ALA A 74 -14.13 -6.40 12.20
C ALA A 74 -13.19 -6.17 13.40
N ASP A 75 -11.87 -6.17 13.20
CA ASP A 75 -10.90 -6.01 14.29
C ASP A 75 -10.61 -4.52 14.52
N VAL A 76 -11.14 -3.95 15.61
CA VAL A 76 -10.81 -2.58 16.06
C VAL A 76 -9.54 -2.64 16.90
N PHE A 77 -8.46 -2.01 16.46
CA PHE A 77 -7.19 -1.93 17.21
C PHE A 77 -7.07 -0.55 17.85
N GLU A 78 -7.03 -0.49 19.18
CA GLU A 78 -6.82 0.77 19.91
C GLU A 78 -5.35 1.20 19.87
N ALA A 79 -5.13 2.51 19.77
CA ALA A 79 -3.79 3.07 19.84
C ALA A 79 -3.23 2.93 21.27
N PRO A 80 -1.94 2.61 21.44
CA PRO A 80 -1.37 2.38 22.76
C PRO A 80 -1.47 3.61 23.69
N PRO A 81 -1.73 3.42 24.99
CA PRO A 81 -2.09 4.48 25.94
C PRO A 81 -0.96 5.48 26.26
N SER A 82 0.28 5.21 25.84
CA SER A 82 1.45 6.03 26.13
C SER A 82 1.76 7.12 25.09
N ARG A 83 0.89 7.39 24.11
CA ARG A 83 1.16 8.39 23.06
C ARG A 83 0.44 9.74 23.28
N PRO A 84 1.14 10.88 23.08
CA PRO A 84 0.49 12.17 22.84
C PRO A 84 -0.43 12.09 21.61
N ALA A 85 -1.60 12.72 21.70
CA ALA A 85 -2.69 12.66 20.72
C ALA A 85 -2.41 13.29 19.33
N THR A 86 -1.15 13.56 18.96
CA THR A 86 -0.81 14.46 17.83
C THR A 86 -0.14 13.83 16.59
N SER A 87 0.10 12.52 16.49
CA SER A 87 0.70 11.91 15.28
C SER A 87 -0.13 10.83 14.59
N THR A 88 -1.34 11.16 14.13
CA THR A 88 -2.12 10.30 13.20
C THR A 88 -1.70 10.48 11.73
N GLY A 89 -0.66 11.27 11.47
CA GLY A 89 -0.08 11.47 10.13
C GLY A 89 0.89 10.35 9.71
N PRO A 90 1.29 10.32 8.42
CA PRO A 90 2.37 9.45 7.97
C PRO A 90 3.68 9.84 8.67
N PHE A 91 4.54 8.86 8.95
CA PHE A 91 5.88 9.13 9.46
C PHE A 91 6.66 9.83 8.37
N ARG A 92 7.12 11.05 8.65
CA ARG A 92 7.93 11.83 7.72
C ARG A 92 9.38 11.73 8.12
N ASP A 93 10.22 11.34 7.17
CA ASP A 93 11.65 11.56 7.27
C ASP A 93 11.92 13.05 7.14
N GLU A 94 12.47 13.66 8.18
CA GLU A 94 12.78 15.09 8.19
C GLU A 94 13.97 15.42 7.27
N LYS A 95 14.87 14.47 7.03
CA LYS A 95 16.07 14.65 6.18
C LYS A 95 15.69 14.63 4.71
N THR A 96 14.91 13.63 4.30
CA THR A 96 14.56 13.41 2.89
C THR A 96 13.18 13.98 2.53
N GLY A 97 12.37 14.32 3.53
CA GLY A 97 10.97 14.71 3.35
C GLY A 97 10.04 13.54 2.99
N ARG A 98 10.58 12.33 2.81
CA ARG A 98 9.86 11.12 2.42
C ARG A 98 8.85 10.73 3.49
N THR A 99 7.67 10.28 3.09
CA THR A 99 6.63 9.84 4.02
C THR A 99 6.39 8.34 3.90
N PHE A 100 6.13 7.70 5.03
CA PHE A 100 5.88 6.28 5.14
C PHE A 100 4.44 6.02 5.55
N LYS A 101 3.88 4.94 5.00
CA LYS A 101 2.62 4.36 5.49
C LYS A 101 2.74 4.14 7.00
N ASN A 102 1.62 4.21 7.71
CA ASN A 102 1.56 4.05 9.16
C ASN A 102 0.57 2.93 9.48
N SER A 103 0.91 2.07 10.44
CA SER A 103 0.03 1.09 11.04
C SER A 103 0.18 1.18 12.56
N ASN A 104 -0.92 1.49 13.23
CA ASN A 104 -1.03 1.67 14.68
C ASN A 104 0.03 2.56 15.34
N GLY A 105 0.40 3.66 14.69
CA GLY A 105 1.37 4.61 15.23
C GLY A 105 2.83 4.24 14.96
N TYR A 106 3.09 3.24 14.11
CA TYR A 106 4.41 2.83 13.66
C TYR A 106 4.50 2.94 12.13
N PRO A 107 5.63 3.39 11.56
CA PRO A 107 5.79 3.35 10.11
C PRO A 107 5.76 1.91 9.59
N LEU A 108 5.38 1.75 8.33
CA LEU A 108 5.44 0.50 7.58
C LEU A 108 6.60 0.58 6.59
N TYR A 109 7.72 -0.05 6.94
CA TYR A 109 8.88 -0.17 6.06
C TYR A 109 8.85 -1.50 5.30
N ALA A 110 9.07 -1.46 3.99
CA ALA A 110 9.37 -2.66 3.22
C ALA A 110 10.89 -2.90 3.25
N GLN A 111 11.36 -4.09 3.61
CA GLN A 111 12.80 -4.41 3.57
C GLN A 111 13.35 -4.36 2.14
N GLY A 112 12.49 -4.59 1.13
CA GLY A 112 12.80 -4.50 -0.29
C GLY A 112 12.58 -3.13 -0.93
N ASP A 113 12.53 -2.07 -0.13
CA ASP A 113 12.35 -0.70 -0.61
C ASP A 113 13.44 -0.27 -1.60
N ALA A 114 13.12 0.61 -2.54
CA ALA A 114 14.09 1.08 -3.54
C ALA A 114 15.31 1.80 -2.92
N GLU A 115 15.14 2.48 -1.78
CA GLU A 115 16.20 3.28 -1.18
C GLU A 115 17.23 2.43 -0.42
N TRP A 116 16.81 1.30 0.17
CA TRP A 116 17.68 0.48 1.01
C TRP A 116 17.71 -1.00 0.66
N GLY A 117 16.74 -1.53 -0.07
CA GLY A 117 16.59 -2.95 -0.37
C GLY A 117 17.82 -3.56 -1.04
N ALA A 118 18.40 -2.83 -1.99
CA ALA A 118 19.63 -3.26 -2.69
C ALA A 118 20.92 -3.04 -1.88
N LYS A 119 20.88 -2.27 -0.77
CA LYS A 119 22.07 -1.99 0.04
C LYS A 119 22.52 -3.28 0.74
N GLN A 120 23.83 -3.49 0.77
CA GLN A 120 24.44 -4.60 1.51
C GLN A 120 24.05 -4.49 2.99
N ILE A 121 23.80 -5.62 3.65
CA ILE A 121 23.42 -5.66 5.07
C ILE A 121 24.46 -6.42 5.87
N GLY A 122 24.83 -5.85 7.03
CA GLY A 122 25.85 -6.40 7.91
C GLY A 122 27.24 -6.56 7.26
N THR A 123 27.93 -7.67 7.51
CA THR A 123 29.36 -7.85 7.23
C THR A 123 29.67 -8.73 6.02
N LYS A 124 28.70 -9.45 5.43
CA LYS A 124 28.92 -10.21 4.18
C LYS A 124 28.64 -9.33 2.97
N THR A 125 29.33 -9.60 1.87
CA THR A 125 29.36 -8.73 0.68
C THR A 125 28.91 -9.43 -0.61
N GLY A 126 28.29 -10.61 -0.51
CA GLY A 126 27.78 -11.34 -1.67
C GLY A 126 26.58 -10.63 -2.33
N PRO A 127 26.26 -10.97 -3.59
CA PRO A 127 25.22 -10.29 -4.38
C PRO A 127 23.80 -10.46 -3.81
N ARG A 128 23.60 -11.40 -2.89
CA ARG A 128 22.33 -11.61 -2.17
C ARG A 128 22.35 -11.10 -0.74
N ASP A 129 23.49 -10.65 -0.22
CA ASP A 129 23.66 -10.19 1.16
C ASP A 129 23.19 -8.74 1.32
N ASN A 130 21.89 -8.51 1.10
CA ASN A 130 21.27 -7.18 1.07
C ASN A 130 19.98 -7.11 1.92
N MET A 131 19.51 -5.88 2.15
CA MET A 131 18.33 -5.59 2.98
C MET A 131 17.06 -6.29 2.44
N THR A 132 16.90 -6.43 1.13
CA THR A 132 15.77 -7.18 0.55
C THR A 132 15.73 -8.62 1.05
N ASN A 133 16.88 -9.30 1.17
CA ASN A 133 16.93 -10.72 1.51
C ASN A 133 17.05 -11.00 3.01
N PHE A 134 17.65 -10.10 3.80
CA PHE A 134 17.95 -10.35 5.22
C PHE A 134 17.53 -9.22 6.17
N GLY A 135 16.85 -8.19 5.66
CA GLY A 135 16.56 -6.94 6.37
C GLY A 135 15.36 -6.95 7.30
N CYS A 136 14.69 -8.08 7.51
CA CYS A 136 13.45 -8.14 8.29
C CYS A 136 13.64 -7.65 9.73
N ALA A 137 14.65 -8.15 10.43
CA ALA A 137 14.94 -7.76 11.81
C ALA A 137 15.28 -6.26 11.93
N VAL A 138 16.14 -5.75 11.04
CA VAL A 138 16.52 -4.32 11.01
C VAL A 138 15.30 -3.46 10.72
N SER A 139 14.46 -3.86 9.75
CA SER A 139 13.24 -3.12 9.40
C SER A 139 12.23 -3.10 10.56
N SER A 140 12.02 -4.22 11.26
CA SER A 140 11.13 -4.28 12.43
C SER A 140 11.62 -3.41 13.60
N VAL A 141 12.92 -3.41 13.88
CA VAL A 141 13.50 -2.56 14.94
C VAL A 141 13.43 -1.07 14.57
N ALA A 142 13.70 -0.74 13.30
CA ALA A 142 13.56 0.63 12.79
C ALA A 142 12.13 1.15 12.91
N MET A 143 11.13 0.31 12.57
CA MET A 143 9.70 0.65 12.76
C MET A 143 9.38 0.93 14.23
N ALA A 144 9.87 0.10 15.15
CA ALA A 144 9.61 0.25 16.58
C ALA A 144 10.22 1.54 17.17
N ILE A 145 11.51 1.79 16.91
CA ILE A 145 12.21 2.99 17.37
C ILE A 145 11.53 4.25 16.82
N SER A 146 11.12 4.21 15.56
CA SER A 146 10.42 5.34 14.94
C SER A 146 9.09 5.62 15.62
N GLY A 147 8.29 4.60 15.86
CA GLY A 147 7.01 4.75 16.55
C GLY A 147 7.14 5.26 17.98
N ILE A 148 8.12 4.76 18.74
CA ILE A 148 8.37 5.15 20.14
C ILE A 148 8.82 6.61 20.24
N THR A 149 9.73 7.02 19.35
CA THR A 149 10.37 8.35 19.45
C THR A 149 9.59 9.42 18.70
N GLY A 150 8.71 9.03 17.77
CA GLY A 150 8.08 9.92 16.82
C GLY A 150 9.03 10.47 15.75
N ARG A 151 10.32 10.09 15.78
CA ARG A 151 11.33 10.48 14.80
C ARG A 151 11.57 9.33 13.84
N THR A 152 11.56 9.59 12.54
CA THR A 152 11.78 8.55 11.53
C THR A 152 13.23 8.06 11.60
N VAL A 153 13.39 6.75 11.70
CA VAL A 153 14.65 6.02 11.51
C VAL A 153 14.39 4.96 10.44
N THR A 154 14.96 5.15 9.26
CA THR A 154 14.79 4.17 8.16
C THR A 154 15.61 2.90 8.41
N PRO A 155 15.27 1.76 7.77
CA PRO A 155 16.08 0.55 7.85
C PRO A 155 17.53 0.76 7.37
N GLY A 156 17.72 1.61 6.35
CA GLY A 156 19.05 1.94 5.84
C GLY A 156 19.88 2.74 6.85
N GLU A 157 19.30 3.72 7.52
CA GLU A 157 19.98 4.49 8.57
C GLU A 157 20.32 3.61 9.79
N LEU A 158 19.38 2.74 10.19
CA LEU A 158 19.63 1.82 11.28
C LEU A 158 20.76 0.84 10.94
N ASP A 159 20.78 0.23 9.75
CA ASP A 159 21.89 -0.65 9.33
C ASP A 159 23.23 0.09 9.31
N ALA A 160 23.26 1.33 8.79
CA ALA A 160 24.48 2.14 8.77
C ALA A 160 25.01 2.41 10.19
N HIS A 161 24.13 2.81 11.12
CA HIS A 161 24.46 2.99 12.53
C HIS A 161 24.96 1.69 13.17
N MET A 162 24.28 0.58 12.91
CA MET A 162 24.64 -0.73 13.47
C MET A 162 26.00 -1.21 12.96
N LYS A 163 26.33 -0.98 11.69
CA LYS A 163 27.67 -1.24 11.14
C LYS A 163 28.74 -0.39 11.80
N GLN A 164 28.48 0.92 11.98
CA GLN A 164 29.40 1.82 12.67
C GLN A 164 29.71 1.37 14.10
N LYS A 165 28.71 0.80 14.79
CA LYS A 165 28.86 0.26 16.16
C LYS A 165 29.48 -1.13 16.22
N GLY A 166 29.81 -1.75 15.08
CA GLY A 166 30.24 -3.16 15.03
C GLY A 166 29.17 -4.13 15.53
N ALA A 167 27.90 -3.71 15.51
CA ALA A 167 26.78 -4.44 16.10
C ALA A 167 26.09 -5.40 15.11
N MET A 168 26.58 -5.47 13.87
CA MET A 168 26.14 -6.42 12.86
C MET A 168 27.06 -7.64 12.82
N THR A 169 26.49 -8.81 12.58
CA THR A 169 27.23 -10.06 12.41
C THR A 169 26.64 -10.84 11.24
N ASN A 170 27.46 -11.15 10.23
CA ASN A 170 26.96 -11.68 8.96
C ASN A 170 25.87 -10.76 8.40
N ASN A 171 24.68 -11.26 8.08
CA ASN A 171 23.55 -10.46 7.60
C ASN A 171 22.53 -10.12 8.70
N ALA A 172 22.91 -10.23 9.97
CA ALA A 172 22.00 -10.14 11.11
C ALA A 172 22.47 -9.13 12.17
N ILE A 173 21.55 -8.73 13.04
CA ILE A 173 21.84 -7.94 14.23
C ILE A 173 22.55 -8.85 15.25
N GLY A 174 23.83 -8.56 15.53
CA GLY A 174 24.61 -9.27 16.54
C GLY A 174 24.39 -8.69 17.94
N THR A 175 24.37 -7.36 18.06
CA THR A 175 24.19 -6.65 19.34
C THR A 175 22.96 -5.76 19.32
N TRP A 176 21.81 -6.31 19.69
CA TRP A 176 20.49 -5.64 19.58
C TRP A 176 20.38 -4.32 20.34
N GLY A 177 21.01 -4.23 21.51
CA GLY A 177 20.98 -3.00 22.32
C GLY A 177 21.60 -1.78 21.62
N ALA A 178 22.53 -1.98 20.68
CA ALA A 178 23.17 -0.89 19.95
C ALA A 178 22.20 -0.09 19.06
N ALA A 179 21.08 -0.72 18.65
CA ALA A 179 20.06 -0.07 17.83
C ALA A 179 19.41 1.10 18.56
N GLY A 180 19.29 1.01 19.88
CA GLY A 180 18.63 1.99 20.73
C GLY A 180 19.26 3.39 20.70
N SER A 181 20.55 3.47 20.41
CA SER A 181 21.30 4.73 20.41
C SER A 181 21.35 5.41 19.03
N VAL A 182 20.63 4.90 18.03
CA VAL A 182 20.60 5.49 16.69
C VAL A 182 20.15 6.95 16.76
N ASP A 183 20.86 7.85 16.07
CA ASP A 183 20.63 9.30 16.08
C ASP A 183 20.50 9.93 17.48
N GLY A 184 21.14 9.32 18.49
CA GLY A 184 21.08 9.77 19.89
C GLY A 184 19.72 9.58 20.56
N LEU A 185 18.82 8.78 19.96
CA LEU A 185 17.43 8.65 20.39
C LEU A 185 17.24 7.90 21.71
N GLY A 186 18.21 7.12 22.18
CA GLY A 186 18.21 6.53 23.53
C GLY A 186 17.03 5.62 23.86
N VAL A 187 16.52 4.84 22.89
CA VAL A 187 15.46 3.84 23.12
C VAL A 187 16.08 2.58 23.73
N GLN A 188 15.55 2.06 24.83
CA GLN A 188 16.01 0.78 25.36
C GLN A 188 15.56 -0.36 24.43
N VAL A 189 16.50 -1.10 23.84
CA VAL A 189 16.22 -2.27 22.98
C VAL A 189 16.76 -3.53 23.65
N THR A 190 15.88 -4.44 24.06
CA THR A 190 16.26 -5.63 24.86
C THR A 190 15.90 -6.91 24.14
N ARG A 191 16.91 -7.69 23.75
CA ARG A 191 16.71 -9.04 23.22
C ARG A 191 16.28 -9.97 24.34
N GLN A 192 15.16 -10.67 24.15
CA GLN A 192 14.63 -11.61 25.13
C GLN A 192 15.26 -12.99 24.97
N PRO A 193 15.31 -13.82 26.04
CA PRO A 193 15.78 -15.20 25.94
C PRO A 193 15.06 -15.98 24.84
N ALA A 194 15.83 -16.62 23.96
CA ALA A 194 15.31 -17.30 22.79
C ALA A 194 14.29 -18.40 23.14
N GLY A 195 13.21 -18.49 22.36
CA GLY A 195 12.16 -19.51 22.49
C GLY A 195 11.26 -19.41 23.74
N LYS A 196 11.40 -18.37 24.57
CA LYS A 196 10.64 -18.23 25.83
C LYS A 196 9.58 -17.13 25.81
N PHE A 197 9.51 -16.32 24.75
CA PHE A 197 8.61 -15.17 24.68
C PHE A 197 7.28 -15.52 24.03
N GLY A 198 6.31 -15.91 24.86
CA GLY A 198 4.97 -16.32 24.43
C GLY A 198 3.96 -15.17 24.32
N ALA A 199 2.77 -15.48 23.82
CA ALA A 199 1.67 -14.54 23.62
C ALA A 199 1.28 -13.78 24.90
N ASP A 200 1.36 -14.39 26.08
CA ASP A 200 1.07 -13.70 27.35
C ASP A 200 2.08 -12.58 27.67
N ARG A 201 3.35 -12.78 27.30
CA ARG A 201 4.38 -11.75 27.46
C ARG A 201 4.20 -10.63 26.43
N ILE A 202 3.73 -10.96 25.22
CA ILE A 202 3.35 -9.96 24.22
C ILE A 202 2.18 -9.11 24.74
N ASP A 203 1.16 -9.74 25.34
CA ASP A 203 0.03 -9.04 25.95
C ASP A 203 0.49 -8.04 27.03
N GLN A 204 1.45 -8.43 27.89
CA GLN A 204 2.00 -7.56 28.94
C GLN A 204 2.73 -6.32 28.39
N GLU A 205 3.47 -6.46 27.28
CA GLU A 205 4.14 -5.33 26.65
C GLU A 205 3.13 -4.41 25.95
N LEU A 206 2.17 -4.97 25.22
CA LEU A 206 1.13 -4.20 24.53
C LEU A 206 0.24 -3.43 25.51
N ALA A 207 -0.08 -4.01 26.68
CA ALA A 207 -0.82 -3.33 27.74
C ALA A 207 -0.09 -2.09 28.29
N GLN A 208 1.25 -2.07 28.19
CA GLN A 208 2.09 -0.90 28.53
C GLN A 208 2.29 0.05 27.34
N GLY A 209 1.63 -0.22 26.22
CA GLY A 209 1.76 0.52 24.97
C GLY A 209 3.08 0.29 24.23
N LYS A 210 3.81 -0.79 24.55
CA LYS A 210 5.11 -1.10 23.95
C LYS A 210 4.94 -2.08 22.79
N PRO A 211 5.56 -1.82 21.63
CA PRO A 211 5.54 -2.78 20.53
C PRO A 211 6.48 -3.94 20.83
N VAL A 212 6.37 -5.04 20.09
CA VAL A 212 7.26 -6.20 20.24
C VAL A 212 7.71 -6.69 18.87
N ALA A 213 9.02 -6.71 18.61
CA ALA A 213 9.55 -7.36 17.41
C ALA A 213 9.69 -8.85 17.70
N VAL A 214 9.05 -9.71 16.91
CA VAL A 214 9.00 -11.16 17.15
C VAL A 214 9.58 -11.92 15.97
N GLY A 215 10.27 -13.02 16.29
CA GLY A 215 10.68 -14.03 15.34
C GLY A 215 9.50 -14.93 14.98
N VAL A 216 9.40 -15.25 13.70
CA VAL A 216 8.36 -16.12 13.15
C VAL A 216 9.00 -17.17 12.26
N ASP A 217 8.42 -18.37 12.28
CA ASP A 217 8.66 -19.41 11.28
C ASP A 217 7.76 -19.11 10.09
N TYR A 218 8.38 -18.83 8.95
CA TYR A 218 7.77 -18.24 7.76
C TYR A 218 7.95 -19.13 6.50
N LYS A 219 8.61 -20.31 6.58
CA LYS A 219 8.99 -21.07 5.38
C LYS A 219 7.99 -22.11 4.87
N THR A 220 7.59 -21.95 3.61
CA THR A 220 7.54 -23.09 2.66
C THR A 220 8.87 -23.16 1.91
N GLY A 221 9.55 -24.32 1.96
CA GLY A 221 10.91 -24.47 1.44
C GLY A 221 11.04 -24.26 -0.08
N SER A 222 12.23 -23.87 -0.52
CA SER A 222 12.62 -23.85 -1.93
C SER A 222 12.79 -25.27 -2.48
N GLY A 223 11.86 -25.72 -3.35
CA GLY A 223 11.98 -26.98 -4.10
C GLY A 223 10.66 -27.74 -4.20
N ALA A 224 10.42 -28.39 -5.35
CA ALA A 224 9.14 -29.03 -5.69
C ALA A 224 8.80 -30.31 -4.89
N ASN A 225 9.46 -30.57 -3.76
CA ASN A 225 9.15 -31.76 -2.96
C ASN A 225 9.45 -31.62 -1.45
N ARG A 226 8.88 -30.62 -0.78
CA ARG A 226 8.80 -30.64 0.69
C ARG A 226 7.39 -30.34 1.17
N ARG A 227 6.82 -31.31 1.90
CA ARG A 227 5.70 -31.10 2.82
C ARG A 227 5.97 -29.85 3.68
N LEU A 228 4.89 -29.14 4.00
CA LEU A 228 4.82 -28.08 5.01
C LEU A 228 5.42 -28.61 6.33
N VAL A 229 6.64 -28.20 6.68
CA VAL A 229 7.25 -28.55 7.97
C VAL A 229 7.78 -27.25 8.55
N HIS A 230 6.99 -26.65 9.44
CA HIS A 230 7.44 -25.66 10.40
C HIS A 230 8.49 -26.34 11.30
N ASP A 231 9.73 -25.85 11.28
CA ASP A 231 10.80 -26.38 12.14
C ASP A 231 10.93 -25.61 13.46
N GLY A 232 10.07 -24.60 13.65
CA GLY A 232 9.97 -23.78 14.85
C GLY A 232 11.10 -22.78 14.99
N LYS A 233 11.94 -22.60 13.97
CA LYS A 233 13.06 -21.65 13.99
C LYS A 233 12.66 -20.32 13.35
N THR A 234 13.28 -19.26 13.86
CA THR A 234 13.09 -17.92 13.31
C THR A 234 13.82 -17.79 11.98
N ASP A 235 13.08 -17.57 10.91
CA ASP A 235 13.63 -17.21 9.60
C ASP A 235 13.09 -15.87 9.06
N HIS A 236 12.12 -15.28 9.76
CA HIS A 236 11.60 -13.95 9.47
C HIS A 236 11.25 -13.19 10.76
N TRP A 237 11.16 -11.86 10.67
CA TRP A 237 10.85 -10.96 11.79
C TRP A 237 9.74 -9.99 11.41
N ILE A 238 8.82 -9.76 12.34
CA ILE A 238 7.70 -8.82 12.21
C ILE A 238 7.57 -7.96 13.48
N LEU A 239 6.85 -6.84 13.40
CA LEU A 239 6.60 -5.98 14.55
C LEU A 239 5.13 -6.08 14.99
N ILE A 240 4.86 -6.62 16.18
CA ILE A 240 3.53 -6.58 16.79
C ILE A 240 3.30 -5.18 17.38
N THR A 241 2.22 -4.54 16.95
CA THR A 241 1.92 -3.14 17.29
C THR A 241 0.65 -2.96 18.08
N GLY A 242 -0.25 -3.95 18.11
CA GLY A 242 -1.51 -3.82 18.83
C GLY A 242 -2.28 -5.12 18.96
N LYS A 243 -3.31 -5.08 19.80
CA LYS A 243 -4.29 -6.15 19.99
C LYS A 243 -5.69 -5.57 19.76
N SER A 244 -6.58 -6.33 19.16
CA SER A 244 -7.95 -5.89 18.92
C SER A 244 -8.67 -5.70 20.25
N ALA A 245 -9.66 -4.81 20.28
CA ALA A 245 -10.46 -4.50 21.46
C ALA A 245 -11.19 -5.75 22.00
N ASP A 246 -11.58 -6.68 21.13
CA ASP A 246 -12.18 -7.96 21.52
C ASP A 246 -11.15 -9.01 21.98
N GLY A 247 -9.86 -8.67 21.93
CA GLY A 247 -8.74 -9.49 22.37
C GLY A 247 -8.42 -10.70 21.48
N LYS A 248 -9.10 -10.87 20.34
CA LYS A 248 -8.99 -12.08 19.50
C LYS A 248 -7.87 -12.00 18.48
N SER A 249 -7.50 -10.79 18.08
CA SER A 249 -6.59 -10.52 16.98
C SER A 249 -5.42 -9.64 17.42
N TYR A 250 -4.27 -9.83 16.78
CA TYR A 250 -3.06 -9.04 16.96
C TYR A 250 -2.72 -8.39 15.63
N LEU A 251 -2.37 -7.10 15.67
CA LEU A 251 -1.91 -6.36 14.51
C LEU A 251 -0.38 -6.41 14.47
N ALA A 252 0.15 -6.77 13.30
CA ALA A 252 1.58 -6.83 13.07
C ALA A 252 1.98 -6.14 11.76
N ASN A 253 3.14 -5.49 11.76
CA ASN A 253 3.73 -4.88 10.57
C ASN A 253 4.78 -5.84 9.99
N ASP A 254 4.57 -6.27 8.74
CA ASP A 254 5.42 -7.22 8.03
C ASP A 254 6.39 -6.50 7.08
N PRO A 255 7.70 -6.47 7.38
CA PRO A 255 8.66 -5.79 6.53
C PRO A 255 8.89 -6.49 5.20
N ALA A 256 8.56 -7.78 5.05
CA ALA A 256 8.73 -8.46 3.78
C ALA A 256 7.68 -8.02 2.75
N THR A 257 6.56 -7.42 3.17
CA THR A 257 5.54 -6.86 2.28
C THR A 257 5.36 -5.35 2.42
N GLY A 258 5.86 -4.74 3.50
CA GLY A 258 5.63 -3.34 3.81
C GLY A 258 4.17 -3.03 4.17
N ASN A 259 3.43 -4.03 4.63
CA ASN A 259 2.01 -3.94 4.98
C ASN A 259 1.76 -4.47 6.40
N ALA A 260 0.60 -4.13 6.95
CA ALA A 260 0.13 -4.72 8.19
C ALA A 260 -0.64 -6.02 7.91
N ILE A 261 -0.56 -6.96 8.84
CA ILE A 261 -1.21 -8.28 8.85
C ILE A 261 -1.88 -8.49 10.21
N THR A 262 -2.81 -9.44 10.27
CA THR A 262 -3.42 -9.88 11.54
C THR A 262 -3.04 -11.31 11.91
N LEU A 263 -2.84 -11.54 13.20
CA LEU A 263 -2.57 -12.86 13.79
C LEU A 263 -3.63 -13.15 14.86
N ARG A 264 -3.83 -14.42 15.20
CA ARG A 264 -4.62 -14.84 16.37
C ARG A 264 -3.74 -15.58 17.37
N LYS A 265 -4.21 -15.66 18.60
CA LYS A 265 -3.58 -16.49 19.64
C LYS A 265 -3.99 -17.95 19.49
N GLU A 266 -3.02 -18.85 19.47
CA GLU A 266 -3.22 -20.29 19.62
C GLU A 266 -2.30 -20.82 20.72
N GLY A 267 -2.89 -21.20 21.86
CA GLY A 267 -2.14 -21.48 23.07
C GLY A 267 -1.27 -20.30 23.49
N ASN A 268 0.03 -20.52 23.67
CA ASN A 268 1.00 -19.47 24.01
C ASN A 268 1.75 -18.90 22.80
N ARG A 269 1.23 -19.09 21.58
CA ARG A 269 1.83 -18.58 20.32
C ARG A 269 0.84 -17.71 19.56
N LEU A 270 1.35 -16.86 18.68
CA LEU A 270 0.56 -16.17 17.67
C LEU A 270 0.73 -16.84 16.32
N VAL A 271 -0.36 -16.97 15.57
CA VAL A 271 -0.41 -17.62 14.27
C VAL A 271 -1.27 -16.85 13.26
N ALA A 272 -0.93 -16.91 11.97
CA ALA A 272 -1.71 -16.28 10.90
C ALA A 272 -3.03 -17.03 10.62
N ASN A 273 -4.12 -16.29 10.34
CA ASN A 273 -5.48 -16.82 10.13
C ASN A 273 -5.58 -17.82 8.97
N ALA A 274 -6.57 -18.73 9.03
CA ALA A 274 -6.69 -19.94 8.19
C ALA A 274 -6.74 -19.74 6.65
N LEU A 275 -6.84 -18.50 6.18
CA LEU A 275 -6.73 -18.15 4.76
C LEU A 275 -5.27 -17.93 4.29
N ASP A 276 -4.32 -17.86 5.23
CA ASP A 276 -2.90 -17.65 5.00
C ASP A 276 -2.08 -18.77 5.69
N LYS A 277 -1.41 -19.59 4.87
CA LYS A 277 -0.18 -20.29 5.30
C LYS A 277 0.92 -19.22 5.35
N ASP A 278 1.83 -19.07 6.31
CA ASP A 278 2.31 -19.90 7.41
C ASP A 278 3.15 -18.95 8.33
N TYR A 279 2.54 -18.23 9.28
CA TYR A 279 3.27 -17.52 10.33
C TYR A 279 3.00 -18.20 11.67
N GLN A 280 4.05 -18.59 12.38
CA GLN A 280 3.97 -18.96 13.78
C GLN A 280 5.10 -18.29 14.57
N THR A 281 4.77 -17.61 15.67
CA THR A 281 5.80 -17.07 16.56
C THR A 281 6.62 -18.19 17.16
N THR A 282 7.95 -18.05 17.09
CA THR A 282 8.92 -19.06 17.52
C THR A 282 9.28 -18.94 19.01
N GLY A 283 8.87 -17.84 19.64
CA GLY A 283 9.26 -17.47 21.01
C GLY A 283 10.50 -16.57 21.05
N ASP A 284 11.08 -16.21 19.91
CA ASP A 284 12.06 -15.14 19.81
C ASP A 284 11.38 -13.77 19.82
N ALA A 285 11.88 -12.87 20.66
CA ALA A 285 11.41 -11.49 20.70
C ALA A 285 12.49 -10.48 21.09
N THR A 286 12.25 -9.24 20.72
CA THR A 286 12.94 -8.05 21.20
C THR A 286 11.89 -7.06 21.68
N THR A 287 12.07 -6.56 22.90
CA THR A 287 11.17 -5.58 23.54
C THR A 287 11.81 -4.21 23.63
N PHE A 288 10.97 -3.19 23.82
CA PHE A 288 11.37 -1.79 23.76
C PHE A 288 10.93 -1.02 25.01
N GLY A 289 11.81 -0.16 25.54
CA GLY A 289 11.53 0.75 26.65
C GLY A 289 11.37 2.22 26.21
N GLN A 290 11.10 3.12 27.16
CA GLN A 290 10.93 4.56 26.90
C GLN A 290 12.25 5.21 26.43
N GLY A 291 12.16 6.13 25.45
CA GLY A 291 13.25 7.04 25.06
C GLY A 291 13.29 8.30 25.94
N PRO A 292 14.28 9.22 25.79
CA PRO A 292 14.36 10.42 26.59
C PRO A 292 13.12 11.29 26.37
N GLY A 293 12.42 11.60 27.47
CA GLY A 293 11.32 12.56 27.49
C GLY A 293 11.75 13.93 26.95
N LYS A 294 10.82 14.65 26.33
CA LYS A 294 11.03 15.95 25.68
C LYS A 294 11.81 16.95 26.55
N THR A 295 13.04 17.27 26.19
CA THR A 295 13.74 18.51 26.60
C THR A 295 14.74 19.02 25.55
N ALA A 296 14.35 19.11 24.27
CA ALA A 296 15.10 19.91 23.30
C ALA A 296 14.14 20.82 22.50
N PRO A 297 14.31 22.15 22.55
CA PRO A 297 13.44 23.08 21.84
C PRO A 297 13.66 23.02 20.32
N ILE A 298 12.57 23.08 19.57
CA ILE A 298 12.55 23.22 18.10
C ILE A 298 12.81 24.70 17.75
N PRO A 299 13.77 25.05 16.87
CA PRO A 299 13.93 26.43 16.38
C PRO A 299 12.70 26.87 15.55
N ALA A 300 12.25 28.11 15.75
CA ALA A 300 11.03 28.65 15.16
C ALA A 300 11.07 28.74 13.61
N PRO A 301 9.93 28.51 12.91
CA PRO A 301 9.85 28.72 11.47
C PRO A 301 9.72 30.21 11.10
N VAL A 302 10.42 30.59 10.03
CA VAL A 302 10.47 31.94 9.46
C VAL A 302 9.08 32.39 8.96
N SER A 303 8.71 33.61 9.33
CA SER A 303 7.44 34.28 9.08
C SER A 303 7.03 34.36 7.59
N GLN A 304 5.77 34.03 7.30
CA GLN A 304 5.04 34.60 6.16
C GLN A 304 3.83 35.40 6.69
N ARG A 305 3.70 36.62 6.17
CA ARG A 305 2.82 37.72 6.58
C ARG A 305 1.33 37.39 6.37
N PRO A 306 0.40 37.83 7.25
CA PRO A 306 -1.03 37.56 7.11
C PRO A 306 -1.70 38.52 6.11
N LEU A 307 -2.68 38.01 5.35
CA LEU A 307 -3.66 38.81 4.60
C LEU A 307 -4.91 39.03 5.47
N ALA A 308 -5.47 40.24 5.38
CA ALA A 308 -6.54 40.81 6.20
C ALA A 308 -7.93 40.15 5.98
N PRO A 309 -8.90 40.33 6.91
CA PRO A 309 -10.21 39.69 6.83
C PRO A 309 -11.17 40.48 5.94
N VAL A 310 -12.04 39.78 5.22
CA VAL A 310 -13.16 40.38 4.48
C VAL A 310 -14.46 40.08 5.23
N ALA A 311 -15.26 41.13 5.45
CA ALA A 311 -16.46 41.13 6.27
C ALA A 311 -17.67 40.45 5.61
N ASN A 312 -18.54 39.89 6.46
CA ASN A 312 -19.82 39.27 6.16
C ASN A 312 -20.83 40.24 5.52
N SER A 313 -21.60 39.71 4.56
CA SER A 313 -22.96 40.17 4.24
C SER A 313 -23.89 38.96 4.28
N GLY A 314 -24.86 39.01 5.19
CA GLY A 314 -25.62 37.85 5.64
C GLY A 314 -26.68 37.33 4.66
N VAL A 315 -26.83 36.00 4.71
CA VAL A 315 -28.12 35.32 4.77
C VAL A 315 -28.00 34.22 5.84
N GLN A 316 -28.53 34.50 7.03
CA GLN A 316 -28.99 33.45 7.97
C GLN A 316 -30.22 32.81 7.32
N THR A 317 -30.51 31.51 7.30
CA THR A 317 -30.30 30.35 8.18
C THR A 317 -30.70 29.14 7.31
N LEU A 318 -29.90 28.07 7.21
CA LEU A 318 -30.12 26.83 7.95
C LEU A 318 -28.80 26.06 7.99
N ALA A 319 -28.18 26.03 9.16
CA ALA A 319 -27.32 24.93 9.56
C ALA A 319 -28.17 23.65 9.55
N GLY A 320 -28.09 22.90 8.45
CA GLY A 320 -28.74 21.60 8.31
C GLY A 320 -27.66 20.55 8.14
N VAL A 321 -27.35 19.85 9.23
CA VAL A 321 -26.53 18.64 9.25
C VAL A 321 -26.98 17.73 8.10
N GLY A 322 -26.11 17.47 7.12
CA GLY A 322 -26.38 16.45 6.12
C GLY A 322 -26.59 15.13 6.85
N ALA A 323 -27.74 14.48 6.65
CA ALA A 323 -28.16 13.25 7.33
C ALA A 323 -27.18 12.06 7.17
N ASN A 324 -26.08 12.25 6.44
CA ASN A 324 -25.04 11.29 6.14
C ASN A 324 -23.64 11.61 6.70
N GLY A 325 -23.51 12.66 7.52
CA GLY A 325 -22.25 12.99 8.19
C GLY A 325 -21.24 13.79 7.35
N PHE A 326 -21.65 14.31 6.17
CA PHE A 326 -20.81 15.15 5.32
C PHE A 326 -21.39 16.55 5.09
N LYS A 327 -20.53 17.56 5.22
CA LYS A 327 -20.85 18.99 5.01
C LYS A 327 -21.15 19.28 3.54
N SER A 328 -22.03 20.25 3.32
CA SER A 328 -22.32 20.77 1.99
C SER A 328 -21.22 21.71 1.50
N VAL A 329 -20.99 21.74 0.18
CA VAL A 329 -20.02 22.59 -0.51
C VAL A 329 -20.61 23.08 -1.82
N GLU A 330 -20.42 24.36 -2.15
CA GLU A 330 -20.84 24.87 -3.45
C GLU A 330 -20.01 24.18 -4.55
N PRO A 331 -20.62 23.65 -5.63
CA PRO A 331 -19.88 22.92 -6.64
C PRO A 331 -18.73 23.73 -7.27
N ALA A 332 -18.90 25.04 -7.42
CA ALA A 332 -17.86 25.93 -7.92
C ALA A 332 -16.63 25.96 -6.99
N ASP A 333 -16.85 26.08 -5.68
CA ASP A 333 -15.78 26.10 -4.66
C ASP A 333 -15.07 24.76 -4.58
N PHE A 334 -15.81 23.65 -4.68
CA PHE A 334 -15.23 22.31 -4.70
C PHE A 334 -14.23 22.12 -5.86
N ARG A 335 -14.46 22.80 -6.99
CA ARG A 335 -13.57 22.76 -8.18
C ARG A 335 -12.54 23.89 -8.22
N HIS A 336 -12.62 24.87 -7.33
CA HIS A 336 -11.75 26.04 -7.33
C HIS A 336 -10.34 25.70 -6.81
N GLY A 337 -9.30 26.36 -7.33
CA GLY A 337 -7.91 26.15 -6.89
C GLY A 337 -7.08 25.20 -7.78
N GLY A 338 -7.58 24.83 -8.96
CA GLY A 338 -6.84 24.05 -9.95
C GLY A 338 -6.38 22.70 -9.39
N VAL A 339 -5.07 22.42 -9.46
CA VAL A 339 -4.48 21.19 -8.91
C VAL A 339 -4.71 21.03 -7.41
N GLN A 340 -4.89 22.12 -6.65
CA GLN A 340 -5.21 22.08 -5.21
C GLN A 340 -6.70 22.18 -4.91
N SER A 341 -7.56 22.12 -5.93
CA SER A 341 -9.00 22.03 -5.71
C SER A 341 -9.36 20.77 -4.92
N GLN A 342 -10.41 20.88 -4.11
CA GLN A 342 -10.90 19.74 -3.35
C GLN A 342 -11.37 18.62 -4.28
N ALA A 343 -11.94 18.95 -5.44
CA ALA A 343 -12.26 18.00 -6.50
C ALA A 343 -11.01 17.24 -6.98
N ALA A 344 -9.91 17.93 -7.29
CA ALA A 344 -8.67 17.28 -7.70
C ALA A 344 -8.10 16.37 -6.61
N ILE A 345 -8.13 16.81 -5.35
CA ILE A 345 -7.65 16.02 -4.20
C ILE A 345 -8.52 14.78 -3.98
N VAL A 346 -9.84 14.96 -3.92
CA VAL A 346 -10.80 13.91 -3.56
C VAL A 346 -10.91 12.87 -4.68
N ILE A 347 -11.14 13.31 -5.92
CA ILE A 347 -11.28 12.40 -7.06
C ILE A 347 -9.93 11.79 -7.40
N GLY A 348 -8.85 12.57 -7.32
CA GLY A 348 -7.51 12.04 -7.54
C GLY A 348 -7.07 11.02 -6.50
N THR A 349 -7.64 11.06 -5.29
CA THR A 349 -7.41 10.01 -4.29
C THR A 349 -8.11 8.71 -4.68
N ALA A 350 -9.32 8.79 -5.25
CA ALA A 350 -10.05 7.63 -5.78
C ALA A 350 -9.40 7.05 -7.05
N GLU A 351 -8.86 7.90 -7.93
CA GLU A 351 -8.01 7.50 -9.06
C GLU A 351 -6.70 6.86 -8.59
N GLY A 352 -6.23 7.25 -7.41
CA GLY A 352 -4.97 6.76 -6.85
C GLY A 352 -3.75 7.57 -7.25
N ASN A 353 -3.94 8.79 -7.78
CA ASN A 353 -2.89 9.75 -8.14
C ASN A 353 -2.65 10.82 -7.05
N ARG A 354 -3.55 10.93 -6.07
CA ARG A 354 -3.45 11.87 -4.96
C ARG A 354 -3.57 11.14 -3.63
N THR A 355 -3.14 11.81 -2.58
CA THR A 355 -3.39 11.43 -1.19
C THR A 355 -4.59 12.21 -0.66
N PRO A 356 -5.29 11.69 0.38
CA PRO A 356 -6.42 12.38 1.02
C PRO A 356 -6.14 13.83 1.46
N LYS A 357 -4.88 14.18 1.74
CA LYS A 357 -4.44 15.52 2.17
C LYS A 357 -3.94 16.42 1.01
N GLY A 358 -4.03 15.95 -0.23
CA GLY A 358 -3.69 16.73 -1.43
C GLY A 358 -2.27 16.61 -1.96
N GLY A 359 -1.45 15.72 -1.38
CA GLY A 359 -0.17 15.33 -1.98
C GLY A 359 -0.38 14.54 -3.28
N VAL A 360 0.48 14.74 -4.28
CA VAL A 360 0.53 13.95 -5.52
C VAL A 360 1.32 12.65 -5.31
N ARG A 361 1.00 11.62 -6.09
CA ARG A 361 1.74 10.35 -6.21
C ARG A 361 2.46 10.31 -7.56
N ASP A 362 3.44 9.43 -7.75
CA ASP A 362 4.20 9.37 -9.03
C ASP A 362 3.30 9.20 -10.26
N SER A 363 2.20 8.46 -10.12
CA SER A 363 1.19 8.25 -11.17
C SER A 363 0.50 9.53 -11.63
N TYR A 364 0.55 10.62 -10.85
CA TYR A 364 0.14 11.97 -11.24
C TYR A 364 0.93 12.48 -12.45
N HIS A 365 2.22 12.15 -12.53
CA HIS A 365 3.10 12.63 -13.61
C HIS A 365 2.99 11.78 -14.89
N GLY A 366 2.33 10.63 -14.81
CA GLY A 366 2.27 9.68 -15.92
C GLY A 366 2.20 8.25 -15.44
N HIS A 367 1.22 7.50 -15.93
CA HIS A 367 1.22 6.05 -15.84
C HIS A 367 0.48 5.45 -17.04
N SER A 368 0.89 4.24 -17.45
CA SER A 368 0.19 3.51 -18.52
C SER A 368 -0.95 2.70 -17.94
N ASP A 369 -2.15 2.84 -18.49
CA ASP A 369 -3.28 1.98 -18.17
C ASP A 369 -3.02 0.56 -18.72
N PRO A 370 -2.93 -0.47 -17.85
CA PRO A 370 -2.66 -1.84 -18.29
C PRO A 370 -3.73 -2.40 -19.24
N ALA A 371 -4.93 -1.84 -19.25
CA ALA A 371 -6.04 -2.31 -20.08
C ALA A 371 -5.96 -1.84 -21.54
N ASN A 372 -5.33 -0.69 -21.82
CA ASN A 372 -5.32 -0.08 -23.16
C ASN A 372 -3.98 0.57 -23.56
N ASN A 373 -2.96 0.48 -22.69
CA ASN A 373 -1.60 0.99 -22.85
C ASN A 373 -1.50 2.51 -23.11
N LYS A 374 -2.55 3.29 -22.78
CA LYS A 374 -2.53 4.75 -22.89
C LYS A 374 -1.92 5.40 -21.66
N THR A 375 -1.25 6.53 -21.88
CA THR A 375 -0.68 7.34 -20.79
C THR A 375 -1.75 8.22 -20.17
N ASN A 376 -1.90 8.08 -18.86
CA ASN A 376 -2.76 8.86 -17.99
C ASN A 376 -1.91 9.88 -17.22
N ILE A 377 -2.39 11.11 -17.09
CA ILE A 377 -1.70 12.20 -16.35
C ILE A 377 -2.67 13.02 -15.50
N GLY A 378 -2.14 13.69 -14.48
CA GLY A 378 -2.92 14.54 -13.58
C GLY A 378 -3.60 13.77 -12.47
N SER A 379 -4.26 14.51 -11.58
CA SER A 379 -5.07 13.98 -10.48
C SER A 379 -6.13 13.04 -11.01
N PHE A 380 -6.73 13.37 -12.15
CA PHE A 380 -7.89 12.68 -12.71
C PHE A 380 -7.58 11.56 -13.71
N SER A 381 -6.32 11.11 -13.84
CA SER A 381 -5.93 10.09 -14.84
C SER A 381 -6.36 10.45 -16.27
N VAL A 382 -6.16 11.70 -16.67
CA VAL A 382 -6.60 12.20 -17.97
C VAL A 382 -5.89 11.47 -19.10
N GLN A 383 -6.66 11.00 -20.08
CA GLN A 383 -6.18 10.26 -21.26
C GLN A 383 -6.62 10.87 -22.60
N GLY A 384 -6.11 10.33 -23.71
CA GLY A 384 -6.59 10.60 -25.07
C GLY A 384 -6.41 12.06 -25.54
N SER A 385 -7.40 12.61 -26.24
CA SER A 385 -7.33 13.97 -26.81
C SER A 385 -7.22 15.07 -25.74
N LYS A 386 -7.67 14.80 -24.51
CA LYS A 386 -7.50 15.73 -23.38
C LYS A 386 -6.06 15.68 -22.85
N ALA A 387 -5.45 14.49 -22.74
CA ALA A 387 -4.04 14.36 -22.39
C ALA A 387 -3.11 14.95 -23.47
N ALA A 388 -3.46 14.79 -24.76
CA ALA A 388 -2.74 15.41 -25.86
C ALA A 388 -2.77 16.94 -25.78
N ARG A 389 -3.94 17.54 -25.50
CA ARG A 389 -4.09 18.99 -25.29
C ARG A 389 -3.34 19.49 -24.06
N ALA A 390 -3.09 18.62 -23.08
CA ALA A 390 -2.28 18.94 -21.91
C ALA A 390 -0.78 18.92 -22.20
N ASN A 391 -0.34 18.35 -23.33
CA ASN A 391 1.07 18.32 -23.77
C ASN A 391 2.03 17.77 -22.70
N GLY A 392 1.62 16.70 -22.00
CA GLY A 392 2.43 16.09 -20.95
C GLY A 392 2.48 16.87 -19.62
N ASP A 393 1.76 17.98 -19.48
CA ASP A 393 1.64 18.72 -18.22
C ASP A 393 0.42 18.25 -17.39
N PRO A 394 0.65 17.59 -16.24
CA PRO A 394 -0.42 17.13 -15.34
C PRO A 394 -1.32 18.25 -14.81
N ALA A 395 -0.79 19.44 -14.55
CA ALA A 395 -1.57 20.56 -14.04
C ALA A 395 -2.52 21.11 -15.12
N ARG A 396 -2.06 21.15 -16.38
CA ARG A 396 -2.90 21.48 -17.53
C ARG A 396 -3.96 20.41 -17.78
N ALA A 397 -3.63 19.14 -17.58
CA ALA A 397 -4.60 18.04 -17.63
C ALA A 397 -5.70 18.20 -16.57
N ASP A 398 -5.32 18.54 -15.33
CA ASP A 398 -6.26 18.81 -14.24
C ASP A 398 -7.17 20.01 -14.55
N ALA A 399 -6.62 21.09 -15.11
CA ALA A 399 -7.41 22.25 -15.51
C ALA A 399 -8.46 21.90 -16.58
N LEU A 400 -8.09 21.09 -17.58
CA LEU A 400 -9.03 20.62 -18.62
C LEU A 400 -10.11 19.71 -18.05
N GLN A 401 -9.78 18.87 -17.07
CA GLN A 401 -10.78 18.02 -16.41
C GLN A 401 -11.72 18.86 -15.54
N LEU A 402 -11.22 19.81 -14.75
CA LEU A 402 -12.03 20.69 -13.92
C LEU A 402 -13.00 21.55 -14.75
N ALA A 403 -12.58 21.98 -15.95
CA ALA A 403 -13.45 22.67 -16.89
C ALA A 403 -14.59 21.77 -17.42
N GLU A 404 -14.32 20.48 -17.69
CA GLU A 404 -15.37 19.52 -18.05
C GLU A 404 -16.32 19.27 -16.88
N LEU A 405 -15.80 19.09 -15.66
CA LEU A 405 -16.65 18.93 -14.48
C LEU A 405 -17.56 20.15 -14.30
N ALA A 406 -17.07 21.36 -14.57
CA ALA A 406 -17.88 22.56 -14.56
C ALA A 406 -19.02 22.53 -15.59
N SER A 407 -18.77 22.09 -16.83
CA SER A 407 -19.79 22.07 -17.88
C SER A 407 -20.90 21.05 -17.62
N VAL A 408 -20.60 19.94 -16.93
CA VAL A 408 -21.60 18.90 -16.61
C VAL A 408 -22.30 19.11 -15.26
N THR A 409 -21.85 20.06 -14.45
CA THR A 409 -22.41 20.33 -13.12
C THR A 409 -23.89 20.72 -13.16
N PRO A 410 -24.35 21.64 -14.03
CA PRO A 410 -25.76 22.06 -14.05
C PRO A 410 -26.75 20.90 -14.29
N LYS A 411 -26.32 19.90 -15.08
CA LYS A 411 -27.12 18.70 -15.35
C LYS A 411 -27.28 17.85 -14.08
N PHE A 412 -26.20 17.66 -13.32
CA PHE A 412 -26.26 16.95 -12.05
C PHE A 412 -27.09 17.71 -11.02
N GLU A 413 -26.91 19.02 -10.90
CA GLU A 413 -27.66 19.79 -9.92
C GLU A 413 -29.17 19.76 -10.20
N THR A 414 -29.56 19.86 -11.47
CA THR A 414 -30.96 19.69 -11.90
C THR A 414 -31.50 18.31 -11.51
N ALA A 415 -30.76 17.24 -11.80
CA ALA A 415 -31.18 15.87 -11.50
C ALA A 415 -31.26 15.59 -9.99
N ALA A 416 -30.29 16.06 -9.21
CA ALA A 416 -30.27 15.91 -7.76
C ALA A 416 -31.44 16.66 -7.10
N ARG A 417 -31.70 17.91 -7.52
CA ARG A 417 -32.85 18.68 -7.03
C ARG A 417 -34.18 18.03 -7.41
N ALA A 418 -34.31 17.52 -8.64
CA ALA A 418 -35.50 16.79 -9.08
C ALA A 418 -35.74 15.49 -8.28
N ALA A 419 -34.67 14.85 -7.80
CA ALA A 419 -34.74 13.69 -6.93
C ALA A 419 -34.95 14.03 -5.44
N GLY A 420 -34.98 15.31 -5.06
CA GLY A 420 -35.09 15.75 -3.65
C GLY A 420 -33.79 15.65 -2.85
N LEU A 421 -32.64 15.60 -3.50
CA LEU A 421 -31.31 15.57 -2.88
C LEU A 421 -30.65 16.96 -2.87
N ASP A 422 -29.82 17.25 -1.87
CA ASP A 422 -28.96 18.45 -1.87
C ASP A 422 -27.77 18.23 -2.82
N PRO A 423 -27.68 18.92 -3.97
CA PRO A 423 -26.55 18.79 -4.89
C PRO A 423 -25.22 19.26 -4.28
N ARG A 424 -25.27 20.00 -3.17
CA ARG A 424 -24.08 20.47 -2.46
C ARG A 424 -23.54 19.45 -1.49
N ASN A 425 -24.24 18.34 -1.23
CA ASN A 425 -23.71 17.27 -0.37
C ASN A 425 -22.37 16.77 -0.94
N SER A 426 -21.28 16.99 -0.22
CA SER A 426 -19.92 16.80 -0.76
C SER A 426 -19.64 15.35 -1.17
N LEU A 427 -20.22 14.36 -0.48
CA LEU A 427 -20.10 12.95 -0.85
C LEU A 427 -20.86 12.61 -2.14
N LEU A 428 -22.08 13.14 -2.30
CA LEU A 428 -22.86 12.97 -3.53
C LEU A 428 -22.17 13.64 -4.74
N LEU A 429 -21.74 14.89 -4.55
CA LEU A 429 -21.05 15.68 -5.56
C LEU A 429 -19.74 15.01 -6.02
N ALA A 430 -18.91 14.59 -5.05
CA ALA A 430 -17.66 13.89 -5.34
C ALA A 430 -17.91 12.57 -6.07
N SER A 431 -18.96 11.83 -5.70
CA SER A 431 -19.32 10.57 -6.37
C SER A 431 -19.72 10.80 -7.83
N TYR A 432 -20.53 11.83 -8.11
CA TYR A 432 -20.89 12.17 -9.50
C TYR A 432 -19.67 12.57 -10.33
N TYR A 433 -18.78 13.42 -9.80
CA TYR A 433 -17.57 13.81 -10.53
C TYR A 433 -16.58 12.67 -10.74
N ASP A 434 -16.42 11.79 -9.75
CA ASP A 434 -15.62 10.57 -9.89
C ASP A 434 -16.17 9.66 -11.00
N MET A 435 -17.50 9.52 -11.08
CA MET A 435 -18.16 8.78 -12.14
C MET A 435 -17.97 9.44 -13.52
N GLN A 436 -18.04 10.78 -13.59
CA GLN A 436 -17.79 11.52 -14.83
C GLN A 436 -16.36 11.30 -15.33
N THR A 437 -15.38 11.33 -14.43
CA THR A 437 -13.96 11.10 -14.74
C THR A 437 -13.72 9.70 -15.28
N GLN A 438 -14.36 8.67 -14.69
CA GLN A 438 -14.22 7.29 -15.17
C GLN A 438 -14.92 7.05 -16.51
N SER A 439 -16.17 7.52 -16.66
CA SER A 439 -16.98 7.27 -17.86
C SER A 439 -18.20 8.20 -17.91
N PRO A 440 -18.26 9.14 -18.87
CA PRO A 440 -19.42 10.03 -19.04
C PRO A 440 -20.75 9.28 -19.23
N ALA A 441 -20.72 8.12 -19.91
CA ALA A 441 -21.91 7.28 -20.09
C ALA A 441 -22.41 6.71 -18.75
N THR A 442 -21.47 6.35 -17.87
CA THR A 442 -21.81 5.80 -16.55
C THR A 442 -22.25 6.90 -15.59
N ALA A 443 -21.68 8.11 -15.68
CA ALA A 443 -22.19 9.28 -14.96
C ALA A 443 -23.63 9.61 -15.38
N ALA A 444 -23.95 9.53 -16.67
CA ALA A 444 -25.32 9.71 -17.15
C ALA A 444 -26.27 8.61 -16.63
N ALA A 445 -25.79 7.38 -16.45
CA ALA A 445 -26.56 6.31 -15.82
C ALA A 445 -26.77 6.54 -14.32
N PHE A 446 -25.73 6.99 -13.61
CA PHE A 446 -25.79 7.31 -12.19
C PHE A 446 -26.84 8.39 -11.87
N LEU A 447 -27.07 9.36 -12.76
CA LEU A 447 -28.14 10.34 -12.58
C LEU A 447 -29.54 9.70 -12.49
N ARG A 448 -29.76 8.51 -13.08
CA ARG A 448 -31.04 7.78 -12.99
C ARG A 448 -31.21 7.06 -11.64
N GLU A 449 -30.14 6.87 -10.88
CA GLU A 449 -30.16 6.22 -9.57
C GLU A 449 -30.49 7.19 -8.42
N LEU A 450 -30.46 8.51 -8.68
CA LEU A 450 -30.65 9.55 -7.66
C LEU A 450 -32.00 9.46 -6.91
N PRO A 451 -33.15 9.18 -7.57
CA PRO A 451 -34.41 8.98 -6.84
C PRO A 451 -34.34 7.83 -5.83
N GLY A 452 -33.62 6.76 -6.16
CA GLY A 452 -33.38 5.63 -5.26
C GLY A 452 -32.52 6.03 -4.04
N LEU A 453 -31.55 6.92 -4.22
CA LEU A 453 -30.74 7.45 -3.12
C LEU A 453 -31.53 8.38 -2.19
N ALA A 454 -32.50 9.15 -2.71
CA ALA A 454 -33.34 10.01 -1.89
C ALA A 454 -34.17 9.21 -0.86
N SER A 455 -34.67 8.04 -1.26
CA SER A 455 -35.42 7.15 -0.36
C SER A 455 -34.55 6.39 0.64
N LYS A 456 -33.30 6.05 0.26
CA LYS A 456 -32.39 5.21 1.07
C LYS A 456 -31.36 6.01 1.89
N GLY A 457 -31.22 7.31 1.63
CA GLY A 457 -30.16 8.15 2.14
C GLY A 457 -28.87 8.05 1.33
N VAL A 458 -28.08 9.14 1.34
CA VAL A 458 -26.78 9.23 0.64
C VAL A 458 -25.67 8.72 1.56
N THR A 459 -25.38 7.43 1.55
CA THR A 459 -24.31 6.82 2.36
C THR A 459 -23.26 6.17 1.47
N ALA A 460 -22.11 5.79 2.02
CA ALA A 460 -21.11 5.05 1.27
C ALA A 460 -21.69 3.76 0.66
N GLU A 461 -22.49 3.01 1.42
CA GLU A 461 -23.06 1.74 0.96
C GLU A 461 -24.11 1.95 -0.14
N THR A 462 -25.02 2.92 0.02
CA THR A 462 -26.03 3.21 -1.01
C THR A 462 -25.40 3.78 -2.29
N LEU A 463 -24.30 4.53 -2.17
CA LEU A 463 -23.53 5.02 -3.31
C LEU A 463 -22.75 3.90 -4.01
N ILE A 464 -22.20 2.91 -3.30
CA ILE A 464 -21.57 1.74 -3.91
C ILE A 464 -22.59 1.01 -4.79
N GLN A 465 -23.79 0.74 -4.27
CA GLN A 465 -24.86 0.08 -5.02
C GLN A 465 -25.27 0.87 -6.25
N ALA A 466 -25.52 2.18 -6.10
CA ALA A 466 -25.87 3.05 -7.22
C ALA A 466 -24.76 3.11 -8.29
N ARG A 467 -23.49 3.08 -7.91
CA ARG A 467 -22.36 3.01 -8.85
C ARG A 467 -22.32 1.69 -9.59
N VAL A 468 -22.51 0.56 -8.90
CA VAL A 468 -22.56 -0.77 -9.52
C VAL A 468 -23.69 -0.84 -10.55
N HIS A 469 -24.90 -0.40 -10.18
CA HIS A 469 -26.03 -0.36 -11.10
C HIS A 469 -25.77 0.57 -12.29
N ALA A 470 -25.20 1.75 -12.05
CA ALA A 470 -24.86 2.67 -13.14
C ALA A 470 -23.89 2.05 -14.15
N PHE A 471 -22.87 1.31 -13.68
CA PHE A 471 -21.94 0.58 -14.56
C PHE A 471 -22.64 -0.51 -15.37
N GLN A 472 -23.51 -1.30 -14.73
CA GLN A 472 -24.28 -2.35 -15.40
C GLN A 472 -25.29 -1.80 -16.43
N ASN A 473 -25.79 -0.58 -16.21
CA ASN A 473 -26.88 0.03 -16.99
C ASN A 473 -26.42 1.23 -17.84
N ASN A 474 -25.12 1.37 -18.13
CA ASN A 474 -24.59 2.50 -18.91
C ASN A 474 -24.76 2.35 -20.44
N GLY A 475 -25.33 1.23 -20.90
CA GLY A 475 -25.58 0.95 -22.32
C GLY A 475 -24.35 0.55 -23.13
N LYS A 476 -23.18 0.35 -22.49
CA LYS A 476 -22.00 -0.27 -23.11
C LYS A 476 -22.03 -1.77 -22.85
N THR A 477 -21.59 -2.57 -23.82
CA THR A 477 -21.49 -4.03 -23.71
C THR A 477 -20.08 -4.52 -24.06
N GLY A 478 -19.52 -5.36 -23.20
CA GLY A 478 -18.16 -5.92 -23.29
C GLY A 478 -17.07 -5.05 -22.64
N GLY A 479 -16.35 -5.62 -21.65
CA GLY A 479 -15.13 -5.02 -21.10
C GLY A 479 -14.85 -5.36 -19.63
N TRP A 480 -13.75 -4.82 -19.08
CA TRP A 480 -13.39 -4.91 -17.66
C TRP A 480 -14.50 -4.38 -16.73
N HIS A 481 -15.30 -3.43 -17.23
CA HIS A 481 -16.37 -2.74 -16.52
C HIS A 481 -17.73 -3.47 -16.52
N ASP A 482 -17.84 -4.63 -17.17
CA ASP A 482 -19.11 -5.38 -17.28
C ASP A 482 -19.07 -6.73 -16.56
N THR A 483 -17.95 -7.05 -15.91
CA THR A 483 -17.80 -8.29 -15.14
C THR A 483 -18.22 -8.05 -13.68
N PRO A 484 -19.31 -8.68 -13.17
CA PRO A 484 -19.80 -8.43 -11.81
C PRO A 484 -18.73 -8.57 -10.72
N GLY A 485 -17.82 -9.54 -10.86
CA GLY A 485 -16.70 -9.75 -9.92
C GLY A 485 -15.60 -8.67 -9.92
N LYS A 486 -15.69 -7.62 -10.74
CA LYS A 486 -14.72 -6.51 -10.83
C LYS A 486 -15.33 -5.15 -10.53
N VAL A 487 -16.58 -4.92 -10.92
CA VAL A 487 -17.28 -3.64 -10.79
C VAL A 487 -17.54 -3.29 -9.32
N GLU A 488 -18.05 -4.24 -8.53
CA GLU A 488 -18.36 -3.99 -7.13
C GLU A 488 -17.11 -3.73 -6.27
N PRO A 489 -16.02 -4.52 -6.38
CA PRO A 489 -14.76 -4.20 -5.69
C PRO A 489 -14.21 -2.82 -6.05
N ASP A 490 -14.28 -2.41 -7.32
CA ASP A 490 -13.80 -1.10 -7.75
C ASP A 490 -14.71 0.04 -7.24
N ALA A 491 -16.03 -0.11 -7.37
CA ALA A 491 -17.00 0.84 -6.83
C ALA A 491 -16.82 1.03 -5.31
N ARG A 492 -16.58 -0.06 -4.57
CA ARG A 492 -16.28 -0.03 -3.13
C ARG A 492 -14.96 0.68 -2.85
N ARG A 493 -13.87 0.30 -3.53
CA ARG A 493 -12.55 0.95 -3.39
C ARG A 493 -12.64 2.46 -3.59
N ARG A 494 -13.24 2.89 -4.70
CA ARG A 494 -13.33 4.31 -5.07
C ARG A 494 -14.22 5.09 -4.12
N THR A 495 -15.40 4.55 -3.77
CA THR A 495 -16.31 5.24 -2.84
C THR A 495 -15.69 5.43 -1.46
N LEU A 496 -14.98 4.42 -0.94
CA LEU A 496 -14.27 4.55 0.33
C LEU A 496 -13.11 5.56 0.24
N ALA A 497 -12.39 5.60 -0.90
CA ALA A 497 -11.35 6.61 -1.12
C ALA A 497 -11.91 8.04 -1.18
N LEU A 498 -13.11 8.25 -1.75
CA LEU A 498 -13.80 9.54 -1.71
C LEU A 498 -14.17 9.93 -0.28
N VAL A 499 -14.72 8.99 0.51
CA VAL A 499 -15.06 9.18 1.92
C VAL A 499 -13.84 9.59 2.74
N ASP A 500 -12.72 8.88 2.57
CA ASP A 500 -11.48 9.17 3.30
C ASP A 500 -10.88 10.51 2.90
N ALA A 501 -10.92 10.85 1.61
CA ALA A 501 -10.46 12.15 1.13
C ALA A 501 -11.34 13.29 1.65
N LEU A 502 -12.67 13.16 1.61
CA LEU A 502 -13.58 14.16 2.13
C LEU A 502 -13.38 14.37 3.65
N ARG A 503 -13.22 13.29 4.42
CA ARG A 503 -12.85 13.37 5.85
C ARG A 503 -11.54 14.13 6.06
N ALA A 504 -10.50 13.80 5.30
CA ALA A 504 -9.20 14.46 5.40
C ALA A 504 -9.23 15.93 4.98
N GLN A 505 -10.15 16.30 4.10
CA GLN A 505 -10.39 17.68 3.66
C GLN A 505 -11.38 18.44 4.58
N GLY A 506 -11.79 17.86 5.70
CA GLY A 506 -12.62 18.53 6.71
C GLY A 506 -14.12 18.56 6.40
N PHE A 507 -14.58 17.77 5.44
CA PHE A 507 -16.00 17.63 5.09
C PHE A 507 -16.79 16.71 6.01
N ALA A 508 -16.13 15.89 6.84
CA ALA A 508 -16.86 15.13 7.84
C ALA A 508 -17.27 16.02 9.03
N ASN A 509 -18.45 15.72 9.58
CA ASN A 509 -18.98 16.38 10.77
C ASN A 509 -18.21 16.01 12.04
#